data_AF-A0A0F9CRN6-F1
#
_entry.id   AF-A0A0F9CRN6-F1
#
_cell.length_a   1.000
_cell.length_b   1.000
_cell.length_c   1.000
_cell.angle_alpha   90.00
_cell.angle_beta   90.00
_cell.angle_gamma   90.00
#
_symmetry.space_group_name_H-M   'P 1'
#
loop_
_entity.id
_entity.type
_entity.pdbx_description
1 polymer ?
#
loop_
_entity_poly.entity_id
_entity_poly.type
_entity_poly.pdbx_seq_one_letter_code
_entity_poly.pdbx_strand_id
1 'polypeptide(L)'
;VQSVLGSSVTFGGDGLHIWQHPDLGRPYAVWVDCAGGGLDAAADYSAINVLDCASMILAARLCVKAAPQEVAPMAVAIARFYNNALLGGERDALGSVCVAKIQEIGYKNLWYFIEPGKSMRIDKPVESPWGHPNQMRQAILGALRAAVFDSTFKTRDAWGVRQMGAFTLMKVAQKRDGLKAVGKGQKDDIVMCYAGLCYIAPLTGARAMAPPKEYGESRPIEPGETVVVGPTGVVLSRHKEGTRVAEPWMR
;
A
#
# COMPACT_ATOMS: atom_id res chain seq x y z
N VAL A 1 23.73 -15.71 -2.66
CA VAL A 1 22.45 -16.44 -2.81
C VAL A 1 22.53 -17.20 -4.12
N GLN A 2 22.65 -18.52 -4.08
CA GLN A 2 22.75 -19.36 -5.28
C GLN A 2 21.42 -19.36 -6.03
N SER A 3 21.47 -19.10 -7.33
CA SER A 3 20.34 -19.13 -8.25
C SER A 3 19.91 -20.59 -8.47
N VAL A 4 18.61 -20.86 -8.32
CA VAL A 4 18.00 -22.14 -8.70
C VAL A 4 17.76 -22.10 -10.21
N LEU A 5 18.18 -23.15 -10.92
CA LEU A 5 17.95 -23.32 -12.36
C LEU A 5 16.46 -23.48 -12.65
N GLY A 6 15.92 -22.71 -13.60
CA GLY A 6 14.63 -23.00 -14.25
C GLY A 6 13.53 -21.96 -14.13
N SER A 7 13.73 -20.81 -13.49
CA SER A 7 12.76 -19.69 -13.53
C SER A 7 13.46 -18.34 -13.35
N SER A 8 14.08 -17.82 -14.41
CA SER A 8 14.45 -16.40 -14.43
C SER A 8 13.23 -15.59 -14.86
N VAL A 9 12.58 -14.90 -13.92
CA VAL A 9 11.66 -13.81 -14.28
C VAL A 9 12.53 -12.59 -14.58
N THR A 10 12.74 -12.31 -15.86
CA THR A 10 13.42 -11.09 -16.30
C THR A 10 12.35 -10.02 -16.52
N PHE A 11 12.29 -9.02 -15.65
CA PHE A 11 11.47 -7.82 -15.88
C PHE A 11 12.15 -6.96 -16.96
N GLY A 12 11.98 -7.33 -18.22
CA GLY A 12 12.54 -6.59 -19.36
C GLY A 12 11.73 -5.33 -19.64
N GLY A 13 12.15 -4.19 -19.08
CA GLY A 13 11.66 -2.85 -19.41
C GLY A 13 11.96 -1.80 -18.32
N ASP A 14 11.94 -0.51 -18.68
CA ASP A 14 12.14 0.65 -17.77
C ASP A 14 11.04 0.79 -16.67
N GLY A 15 10.18 -0.22 -16.53
CA GLY A 15 9.05 -0.20 -15.60
C GLY A 15 9.48 -0.48 -14.16
N LEU A 16 10.38 -1.44 -13.93
CA LEU A 16 10.86 -1.83 -12.60
C LEU A 16 12.19 -1.16 -12.28
N HIS A 17 12.21 -0.39 -11.19
CA HIS A 17 13.42 0.16 -10.61
C HIS A 17 13.54 -0.28 -9.15
N ILE A 18 14.69 -0.83 -8.78
CA ILE A 18 15.05 -1.18 -7.42
C ILE A 18 16.25 -0.32 -7.02
N TRP A 19 16.08 0.58 -6.05
CA TRP A 19 17.14 1.41 -5.49
C TRP A 19 17.72 0.83 -4.19
N GLN A 20 16.95 -0.01 -3.50
CA GLN A 20 17.35 -0.68 -2.27
C GLN A 20 16.78 -2.10 -2.26
N HIS A 21 17.64 -3.10 -2.08
CA HIS A 21 17.20 -4.48 -1.84
C HIS A 21 16.63 -4.65 -0.42
N PRO A 22 15.75 -5.64 -0.19
CA PRO A 22 15.19 -5.89 1.14
C PRO A 22 16.27 -6.37 2.11
N ASP A 23 16.33 -5.73 3.28
CA ASP A 23 17.15 -6.19 4.41
C ASP A 23 16.26 -7.00 5.35
N LEU A 24 16.71 -8.21 5.73
CA LEU A 24 15.94 -9.07 6.62
C LEU A 24 15.62 -8.37 7.95
N GLY A 25 14.37 -8.50 8.40
CA GLY A 25 13.88 -7.88 9.65
C GLY A 25 13.53 -6.40 9.52
N ARG A 26 13.80 -5.73 8.39
CA ARG A 26 13.32 -4.36 8.16
C ARG A 26 11.84 -4.33 7.77
N PRO A 27 11.05 -3.38 8.31
CA PRO A 27 9.67 -3.18 7.88
C PRO A 27 9.61 -2.43 6.55
N TYR A 28 8.79 -2.94 5.64
CA TYR A 28 8.47 -2.30 4.38
C TYR A 28 6.96 -2.12 4.22
N ALA A 29 6.56 -1.13 3.45
CA ALA A 29 5.21 -0.93 2.97
C ALA A 29 5.19 -0.93 1.44
N VAL A 30 4.12 -1.44 0.87
CA VAL A 30 3.83 -1.43 -0.56
C VAL A 30 2.50 -0.71 -0.77
N TRP A 31 2.45 0.16 -1.77
CA TRP A 31 1.21 0.77 -2.22
C TRP A 31 0.99 0.51 -3.70
N VAL A 32 -0.26 0.18 -4.04
CA VAL A 32 -0.71 -0.07 -5.41
C VAL A 32 -1.71 1.00 -5.83
N ASP A 33 -1.46 1.63 -6.96
CA ASP A 33 -2.43 2.45 -7.68
C ASP A 33 -2.71 1.80 -9.05
N CYS A 34 -3.97 1.44 -9.30
CA CYS A 34 -4.36 0.61 -10.43
C CYS A 34 -4.97 1.44 -11.56
N ALA A 35 -4.39 1.31 -12.75
CA ALA A 35 -4.96 1.78 -14.00
C ALA A 35 -5.72 0.66 -14.73
N GLY A 36 -6.53 1.05 -15.72
CA GLY A 36 -7.35 0.11 -16.49
C GLY A 36 -6.54 -0.88 -17.33
N GLY A 37 -5.27 -0.57 -17.59
CA GLY A 37 -4.46 -1.29 -18.57
C GLY A 37 -4.85 -0.89 -19.99
N GLY A 38 -3.86 -0.75 -20.86
CA GLY A 38 -4.07 -0.39 -22.26
C GLY A 38 -2.75 -0.53 -23.02
N LEU A 39 -2.83 -0.92 -24.29
CA LEU A 39 -1.64 -1.18 -25.11
C LEU A 39 -1.14 0.08 -25.82
N ASP A 40 -1.94 1.15 -25.85
CA ASP A 40 -1.57 2.40 -26.51
C ASP A 40 -0.62 3.25 -25.65
N ALA A 41 0.00 4.25 -26.27
CA ALA A 41 0.91 5.16 -25.59
C ALA A 41 0.22 6.05 -24.53
N ALA A 42 -1.08 6.33 -24.70
CA ALA A 42 -1.87 7.22 -23.85
C ALA A 42 -2.34 6.55 -22.55
N ALA A 43 -2.43 5.22 -22.52
CA ALA A 43 -2.90 4.44 -21.39
C ALA A 43 -2.15 4.74 -20.08
N ASP A 44 -2.89 4.78 -18.98
CA ASP A 44 -2.37 4.97 -17.63
C ASP A 44 -1.56 3.77 -17.16
N TYR A 45 -0.50 4.05 -16.41
CA TYR A 45 0.31 3.00 -15.80
C TYR A 45 -0.29 2.67 -14.44
N SER A 46 -0.42 1.38 -14.15
CA SER A 46 -0.52 0.93 -12.77
C SER A 46 0.84 1.13 -12.10
N ALA A 47 0.85 1.69 -10.90
CA ALA A 47 2.05 1.96 -10.13
C ALA A 47 2.06 1.11 -8.86
N ILE A 48 3.19 0.45 -8.61
CA ILE A 48 3.47 -0.26 -7.35
C ILE A 48 4.74 0.35 -6.79
N ASN A 49 4.69 0.88 -5.57
CA ASN A 49 5.83 1.52 -4.94
C ASN A 49 6.11 0.87 -3.59
N VAL A 50 7.40 0.81 -3.22
CA VAL A 50 7.87 0.19 -1.98
C VAL A 50 8.62 1.23 -1.15
N LEU A 51 8.27 1.35 0.13
CA LEU A 51 8.95 2.22 1.07
C LEU A 51 9.59 1.41 2.19
N ASP A 52 10.85 1.71 2.51
CA ASP A 52 11.48 1.29 3.75
C ASP A 52 10.92 2.14 4.90
N CYS A 53 10.13 1.53 5.78
CA CYS A 53 9.40 2.26 6.82
C CYS A 53 10.30 2.77 7.95
N ALA A 54 11.51 2.23 8.10
CA ALA A 54 12.45 2.66 9.13
C ALA A 54 13.23 3.91 8.70
N SER A 55 13.64 3.96 7.43
CA SER A 55 14.46 5.04 6.88
C SER A 55 13.67 6.06 6.03
N MET A 56 12.40 5.78 5.74
CA MET A 56 11.52 6.58 4.87
C MET A 56 12.12 6.79 3.46
N ILE A 57 12.87 5.79 2.97
CA ILE A 57 13.48 5.77 1.64
C ILE A 57 12.62 4.93 0.69
N LEU A 58 12.30 5.46 -0.49
CA LEU A 58 11.66 4.71 -1.55
C LEU A 58 12.63 3.62 -2.06
N ALA A 59 12.28 2.36 -1.82
CA ALA A 59 13.12 1.21 -2.10
C ALA A 59 12.98 0.72 -3.55
N ALA A 60 11.76 0.73 -4.10
CA ALA A 60 11.49 0.30 -5.46
C ALA A 60 10.20 0.90 -6.03
N ARG A 61 10.11 0.92 -7.36
CA ARG A 61 8.91 1.25 -8.14
C ARG A 61 8.75 0.27 -9.29
N LEU A 62 7.53 -0.18 -9.54
CA LEU A 62 7.11 -0.82 -10.77
C LEU A 62 5.99 0.01 -11.41
N CYS A 63 6.18 0.45 -12.65
CA CYS A 63 5.10 0.99 -13.48
C CYS A 63 4.83 0.02 -14.63
N VAL A 64 3.59 -0.42 -14.79
CA VAL A 64 3.19 -1.40 -15.79
C VAL A 64 1.83 -1.07 -16.40
N LYS A 65 1.66 -1.35 -17.69
CA LYS A 65 0.36 -1.29 -18.38
C LYS A 65 -0.24 -2.68 -18.41
N ALA A 66 -0.88 -3.05 -17.32
CA ALA A 66 -1.50 -4.36 -17.14
C ALA A 66 -2.87 -4.19 -16.48
N ALA A 67 -3.77 -5.14 -16.73
CA ALA A 67 -5.08 -5.14 -16.12
C ALA A 67 -4.97 -5.33 -14.60
N PRO A 68 -5.92 -4.84 -13.78
CA PRO A 68 -5.84 -4.95 -12.32
C PRO A 68 -5.63 -6.37 -11.79
N GLN A 69 -6.20 -7.38 -12.46
CA GLN A 69 -6.04 -8.80 -12.12
C GLN A 69 -4.60 -9.31 -12.35
N GLU A 70 -3.87 -8.71 -13.28
CA GLU A 70 -2.47 -9.03 -13.60
C GLU A 70 -1.50 -8.24 -12.71
N VAL A 71 -1.89 -7.04 -12.28
CA VAL A 71 -1.13 -6.22 -11.31
C VAL A 71 -1.12 -6.86 -9.93
N ALA A 72 -2.24 -7.46 -9.51
CA ALA A 72 -2.39 -8.12 -8.21
C ALA A 72 -1.26 -9.13 -7.87
N PRO A 73 -0.96 -10.16 -8.69
CA PRO A 73 0.13 -11.08 -8.41
C PRO A 73 1.51 -10.41 -8.40
N MET A 74 1.73 -9.35 -9.20
CA MET A 74 2.97 -8.58 -9.17
C MET A 74 3.14 -7.84 -7.85
N ALA A 75 2.08 -7.18 -7.36
CA ALA A 75 2.08 -6.51 -6.06
C ALA A 75 2.34 -7.50 -4.91
N VAL A 76 1.73 -8.69 -4.95
CA VAL A 76 1.98 -9.75 -3.95
C VAL A 76 3.42 -10.24 -4.01
N ALA A 77 3.98 -10.47 -5.19
CA ALA A 77 5.36 -10.92 -5.35
C ALA A 77 6.35 -9.89 -4.79
N ILE A 78 6.14 -8.61 -5.10
CA ILE A 78 6.93 -7.50 -4.54
C ILE A 78 6.78 -7.43 -3.02
N ALA A 79 5.56 -7.49 -2.49
CA ALA A 79 5.33 -7.41 -1.06
C ALA A 79 5.97 -8.59 -0.30
N ARG A 80 5.94 -9.81 -0.86
CA ARG A 80 6.65 -10.97 -0.31
C ARG A 80 8.17 -10.79 -0.35
N PHE A 81 8.71 -10.28 -1.47
CA PHE A 81 10.13 -10.01 -1.63
C PHE A 81 10.63 -9.01 -0.57
N TYR A 82 9.83 -7.98 -0.24
CA TYR A 82 10.12 -7.02 0.83
C TYR A 82 9.56 -7.44 2.20
N ASN A 83 9.96 -8.61 2.68
CA ASN A 83 9.66 -9.12 4.04
C ASN A 83 8.16 -9.20 4.38
N ASN A 84 7.32 -9.63 3.44
CA ASN A 84 5.86 -9.62 3.61
C ASN A 84 5.34 -8.23 4.01
N ALA A 85 5.75 -7.20 3.28
CA ALA A 85 5.42 -5.79 3.49
C ALA A 85 3.92 -5.51 3.73
N LEU A 86 3.61 -4.43 4.47
CA LEU A 86 2.21 -4.00 4.58
C LEU A 86 1.72 -3.50 3.20
N LEU A 87 0.68 -4.12 2.64
CA LEU A 87 0.18 -3.86 1.30
C LEU A 87 -1.10 -3.03 1.35
N GLY A 88 -0.98 -1.77 0.95
CA GLY A 88 -2.07 -0.81 0.77
C GLY A 88 -2.35 -0.52 -0.70
N GLY A 89 -3.41 0.25 -0.93
CA GLY A 89 -3.83 0.68 -2.25
C GLY A 89 -5.10 1.52 -2.17
N GLU A 90 -5.57 2.00 -3.32
CA GLU A 90 -6.86 2.66 -3.45
C GLU A 90 -7.97 1.67 -3.82
N ARG A 91 -9.14 1.79 -3.19
CA ARG A 91 -10.32 0.97 -3.50
C ARG A 91 -11.32 1.76 -4.34
N ASP A 92 -10.90 2.11 -5.55
CA ASP A 92 -11.78 2.53 -6.63
C ASP A 92 -12.31 1.30 -7.40
N ALA A 93 -12.87 1.48 -8.60
CA ALA A 93 -13.39 0.36 -9.39
C ALA A 93 -12.30 -0.66 -9.75
N LEU A 94 -11.11 -0.19 -10.15
CA LEU A 94 -10.00 -1.03 -10.60
C LEU A 94 -9.24 -1.63 -9.41
N GLY A 95 -9.01 -0.84 -8.38
CA GLY A 95 -8.42 -1.27 -7.13
C GLY A 95 -9.26 -2.31 -6.39
N SER A 96 -10.60 -2.24 -6.49
CA SER A 96 -11.49 -3.29 -5.95
C SER A 96 -11.25 -4.65 -6.61
N VAL A 97 -11.02 -4.67 -7.92
CA VAL A 97 -10.67 -5.88 -8.66
C VAL A 97 -9.28 -6.40 -8.25
N CYS A 98 -8.31 -5.49 -8.13
CA CYS A 98 -6.95 -5.83 -7.70
C CYS A 98 -6.94 -6.44 -6.30
N VAL A 99 -7.59 -5.79 -5.32
CA VAL A 99 -7.57 -6.26 -3.92
C VAL A 99 -8.32 -7.58 -3.73
N ALA A 100 -9.42 -7.80 -4.48
CA ALA A 100 -10.10 -9.08 -4.48
C ALA A 100 -9.17 -10.21 -4.98
N LYS A 101 -8.41 -9.97 -6.06
CA LYS A 101 -7.44 -10.94 -6.56
C LYS A 101 -6.27 -11.16 -5.59
N ILE A 102 -5.81 -10.13 -4.90
CA ILE A 102 -4.79 -10.24 -3.85
C ILE A 102 -5.28 -11.12 -2.68
N GLN A 103 -6.55 -10.97 -2.28
CA GLN A 103 -7.18 -11.80 -1.25
C GLN A 103 -7.33 -13.26 -1.71
N GLU A 104 -7.69 -13.49 -2.98
CA GLU A 104 -7.75 -14.82 -3.60
C GLU A 104 -6.37 -15.51 -3.61
N ILE A 105 -5.30 -14.77 -3.90
CA ILE A 105 -3.91 -15.26 -3.81
C ILE A 105 -3.51 -15.58 -2.36
N GLY A 106 -4.22 -15.03 -1.37
CA GLY A 106 -3.99 -15.29 0.04
C GLY A 106 -2.91 -14.43 0.68
N TYR A 107 -2.69 -13.23 0.16
CA TYR A 107 -1.80 -12.29 0.83
C TYR A 107 -2.43 -11.75 2.12
N LYS A 108 -1.69 -11.83 3.24
CA LYS A 108 -2.27 -11.58 4.57
C LYS A 108 -2.06 -10.17 5.09
N ASN A 109 -0.92 -9.55 4.78
CA ASN A 109 -0.52 -8.29 5.39
C ASN A 109 -1.11 -7.09 4.64
N LEU A 110 -2.45 -7.04 4.56
CA LEU A 110 -3.17 -5.94 3.93
C LEU A 110 -3.39 -4.80 4.91
N TRP A 111 -3.39 -3.58 4.39
CA TRP A 111 -3.87 -2.42 5.11
C TRP A 111 -5.39 -2.29 4.97
N TYR A 112 -6.07 -2.10 6.10
CA TYR A 112 -7.52 -1.91 6.18
C TYR A 112 -7.80 -0.45 6.52
N PHE A 113 -8.58 0.22 5.69
CA PHE A 113 -8.91 1.61 5.96
C PHE A 113 -9.92 1.71 7.12
N ILE A 114 -9.55 2.52 8.11
CA ILE A 114 -10.44 2.93 9.20
C ILE A 114 -10.62 4.43 9.07
N GLU A 115 -11.87 4.86 9.03
CA GLU A 115 -12.19 6.28 8.85
C GLU A 115 -11.69 7.09 10.07
N PRO A 116 -10.92 8.17 9.84
CA PRO A 116 -10.40 8.99 10.93
C PRO A 116 -11.54 9.51 11.83
N GLY A 117 -11.37 9.36 13.15
CA GLY A 117 -12.36 9.81 14.14
C GLY A 117 -13.54 8.87 14.37
N LYS A 118 -13.67 7.78 13.60
CA LYS A 118 -14.61 6.70 13.94
C LYS A 118 -13.91 5.66 14.80
N SER A 119 -14.36 5.52 16.04
CA SER A 119 -13.95 4.40 16.90
C SER A 119 -14.37 3.09 16.23
N MET A 120 -13.45 2.13 16.16
CA MET A 120 -13.81 0.77 15.79
C MET A 120 -14.87 0.27 16.78
N ARG A 121 -16.06 0.00 16.28
CA ARG A 121 -17.07 -0.66 17.10
C ARG A 121 -16.82 -2.16 17.00
N ILE A 122 -16.76 -2.82 18.15
CA ILE A 122 -16.56 -4.28 18.25
C ILE A 122 -17.65 -5.04 17.47
N ASP A 123 -18.83 -4.45 17.30
CA ASP A 123 -20.00 -5.03 16.64
C ASP A 123 -20.00 -4.90 15.10
N LYS A 124 -19.06 -4.16 14.50
CA LYS A 124 -19.01 -3.98 13.03
C LYS A 124 -17.67 -4.45 12.47
N PRO A 125 -17.64 -5.56 11.70
CA PRO A 125 -16.41 -6.02 11.08
C PRO A 125 -15.89 -4.99 10.06
N VAL A 126 -14.58 -4.80 10.01
CA VAL A 126 -13.95 -4.05 8.91
C VAL A 126 -13.85 -5.01 7.73
N GLU A 127 -14.86 -4.96 6.86
CA GLU A 127 -15.02 -5.96 5.79
C GLU A 127 -14.05 -5.74 4.64
N SER A 128 -13.61 -4.50 4.41
CA SER A 128 -12.90 -4.16 3.17
C SER A 128 -11.48 -3.66 3.43
N PRO A 129 -10.46 -4.33 2.87
CA PRO A 129 -9.13 -3.75 2.75
C PRO A 129 -9.19 -2.51 1.84
N TRP A 130 -8.28 -1.57 2.08
CA TRP A 130 -8.11 -0.33 1.31
C TRP A 130 -9.29 0.67 1.40
N GLY A 131 -8.94 1.96 1.46
CA GLY A 131 -9.93 3.03 1.54
C GLY A 131 -10.44 3.42 0.17
N HIS A 132 -11.66 3.95 0.09
CA HIS A 132 -12.10 4.57 -1.15
C HIS A 132 -11.36 5.91 -1.34
N PRO A 133 -10.91 6.29 -2.55
CA PRO A 133 -10.16 7.53 -2.79
C PRO A 133 -10.82 8.77 -2.15
N ASN A 134 -12.14 8.91 -2.31
CA ASN A 134 -12.92 10.01 -1.72
C ASN A 134 -12.81 10.16 -0.19
N GLN A 135 -12.49 9.08 0.52
CA GLN A 135 -12.41 9.06 1.99
C GLN A 135 -11.01 9.41 2.50
N MET A 136 -9.97 9.01 1.76
CA MET A 136 -8.59 9.04 2.27
C MET A 136 -7.66 9.99 1.52
N ARG A 137 -8.01 10.43 0.30
CA ARG A 137 -7.13 11.23 -0.56
C ARG A 137 -6.51 12.44 0.14
N GLN A 138 -7.31 13.19 0.92
CA GLN A 138 -6.79 14.36 1.64
C GLN A 138 -5.83 13.96 2.77
N ALA A 139 -6.13 12.87 3.49
CA ALA A 139 -5.30 12.39 4.59
C ALA A 139 -3.94 11.88 4.08
N ILE A 140 -3.93 11.07 3.01
CA ILE A 140 -2.70 10.52 2.46
C ILE A 140 -1.82 11.61 1.83
N LEU A 141 -2.42 12.57 1.11
CA LEU A 141 -1.68 13.71 0.55
C LEU A 141 -1.13 14.63 1.65
N GLY A 142 -1.87 14.81 2.75
CA GLY A 142 -1.39 15.50 3.93
C GLY A 142 -0.16 14.82 4.54
N ALA A 143 -0.15 13.48 4.62
CA ALA A 143 0.98 12.70 5.11
C ALA A 143 2.22 12.85 4.22
N LEU A 144 2.08 12.77 2.88
CA LEU A 144 3.20 13.03 1.97
C LEU A 144 3.75 14.44 2.14
N ARG A 145 2.86 15.43 2.20
CA ARG A 145 3.26 16.83 2.37
C ARG A 145 4.08 17.00 3.65
N ALA A 146 3.57 16.52 4.78
CA ALA A 146 4.31 16.58 6.05
C ALA A 146 5.69 15.92 5.90
N ALA A 147 5.75 14.69 5.37
CA ALA A 147 7.00 13.95 5.23
C ALA A 147 8.04 14.64 4.31
N VAL A 148 7.58 15.30 3.23
CA VAL A 148 8.46 16.05 2.32
C VAL A 148 8.99 17.32 2.99
N PHE A 149 8.13 18.12 3.63
CA PHE A 149 8.55 19.37 4.27
C PHE A 149 9.39 19.15 5.52
N ASP A 150 9.15 18.04 6.24
CA ASP A 150 9.97 17.61 7.38
C ASP A 150 11.28 16.92 6.93
N SER A 151 11.53 16.80 5.63
CA SER A 151 12.72 16.14 5.04
C SER A 151 12.90 14.68 5.47
N THR A 152 11.80 13.99 5.80
CA THR A 152 11.82 12.57 6.20
C THR A 152 11.67 11.64 5.01
N PHE A 153 10.81 11.96 4.05
CA PHE A 153 10.64 11.18 2.81
C PHE A 153 11.82 11.39 1.85
N LYS A 154 12.42 10.29 1.38
CA LYS A 154 13.58 10.29 0.48
C LYS A 154 13.31 9.42 -0.74
N THR A 155 13.55 9.96 -1.93
CA THR A 155 13.39 9.21 -3.19
C THR A 155 14.49 9.54 -4.19
N ARG A 156 14.86 8.54 -5.00
CA ARG A 156 15.72 8.68 -6.19
C ARG A 156 14.94 8.56 -7.50
N ASP A 157 13.61 8.44 -7.41
CA ASP A 157 12.75 8.23 -8.56
C ASP A 157 12.45 9.53 -9.29
N ALA A 158 13.15 9.73 -10.41
CA ALA A 158 12.98 10.93 -11.24
C ALA A 158 11.54 11.08 -11.77
N TRP A 159 10.79 9.98 -11.95
CA TRP A 159 9.41 10.03 -12.44
C TRP A 159 8.47 10.60 -11.38
N GLY A 160 8.51 10.07 -10.17
CA GLY A 160 7.74 10.62 -9.05
C GLY A 160 8.11 12.05 -8.70
N VAL A 161 9.39 12.43 -8.76
CA VAL A 161 9.81 13.83 -8.53
C VAL A 161 9.18 14.79 -9.55
N ARG A 162 9.11 14.40 -10.83
CA ARG A 162 8.43 15.22 -11.86
C ARG A 162 6.93 15.34 -11.60
N GLN A 163 6.25 14.25 -11.24
CA GLN A 163 4.83 14.30 -10.91
C GLN A 163 4.55 15.15 -9.66
N MET A 164 5.40 15.05 -8.61
CA MET A 164 5.30 15.92 -7.42
C MET A 164 5.43 17.40 -7.78
N GLY A 165 6.35 17.75 -8.68
CA GLY A 165 6.53 19.12 -9.17
C GLY A 165 5.33 19.68 -9.96
N ALA A 166 4.52 18.80 -10.56
CA ALA A 166 3.29 19.18 -11.27
C ALA A 166 2.07 19.31 -10.34
N PHE A 167 2.19 18.87 -9.08
CA PHE A 167 1.10 18.85 -8.12
C PHE A 167 0.95 20.22 -7.44
N THR A 168 -0.14 20.91 -7.72
CA THR A 168 -0.41 22.24 -7.15
C THR A 168 -1.60 22.21 -6.20
N LEU A 169 -1.47 22.89 -5.06
CA LEU A 169 -2.59 23.09 -4.14
C LEU A 169 -3.38 24.31 -4.60
N MET A 170 -4.58 24.08 -5.12
CA MET A 170 -5.50 25.14 -5.49
C MET A 170 -6.52 25.37 -4.37
N LYS A 171 -6.83 26.64 -4.07
CA LYS A 171 -7.96 26.96 -3.21
C LYS A 171 -9.25 26.49 -3.89
N VAL A 172 -10.05 25.72 -3.18
CA VAL A 172 -11.39 25.34 -3.63
C VAL A 172 -12.30 26.54 -3.41
N ALA A 173 -12.83 27.09 -4.49
CA ALA A 173 -13.88 28.11 -4.40
C ALA A 173 -15.00 27.58 -3.49
N GLN A 174 -15.43 28.38 -2.52
CA GLN A 174 -16.44 28.08 -1.48
C GLN A 174 -16.01 27.30 -0.22
N LYS A 175 -14.75 26.88 -0.04
CA LYS A 175 -14.27 26.33 1.25
C LYS A 175 -13.20 27.23 1.89
N ARG A 176 -13.44 27.69 3.13
CA ARG A 176 -12.51 28.55 3.90
C ARG A 176 -11.11 27.92 4.06
N ASP A 177 -11.04 26.60 4.23
CA ASP A 177 -9.79 25.86 4.46
C ASP A 177 -9.53 24.74 3.43
N GLY A 178 -10.21 24.75 2.29
CA GLY A 178 -10.11 23.69 1.29
C GLY A 178 -9.01 23.94 0.28
N LEU A 179 -7.84 23.29 0.42
CA LEU A 179 -6.90 23.13 -0.69
C LEU A 179 -7.19 21.81 -1.40
N LYS A 180 -7.44 21.86 -2.71
CA LYS A 180 -7.52 20.65 -3.55
C LYS A 180 -6.21 20.55 -4.31
N ALA A 181 -5.57 19.40 -4.18
CA ALA A 181 -4.39 19.10 -4.96
C ALA A 181 -4.82 18.69 -6.37
N VAL A 182 -4.25 19.37 -7.37
CA VAL A 182 -4.55 19.17 -8.80
C VAL A 182 -3.24 19.02 -9.54
N GLY A 183 -3.10 17.91 -10.28
CA GLY A 183 -2.05 17.73 -11.27
C GLY A 183 -2.38 18.53 -12.53
N LYS A 184 -1.51 19.45 -12.94
CA LYS A 184 -1.68 20.19 -14.20
C LYS A 184 -1.29 19.31 -15.38
N GLY A 185 -2.22 18.54 -15.92
CA GLY A 185 -2.02 17.75 -17.16
C GLY A 185 -0.99 16.62 -17.06
N GLN A 186 -0.48 16.31 -15.88
CA GLN A 186 0.33 15.13 -15.59
C GLN A 186 -0.46 14.14 -14.74
N LYS A 187 -0.22 12.85 -14.99
CA LYS A 187 -0.77 11.73 -14.20
C LYS A 187 -0.25 11.81 -12.76
N ASP A 188 -1.06 11.38 -11.80
CA ASP A 188 -0.77 11.47 -10.37
C ASP A 188 -0.51 10.12 -9.69
N ASP A 189 -0.50 9.01 -10.45
CA ASP A 189 -0.46 7.65 -9.92
C ASP A 189 0.74 7.38 -8.98
N ILE A 190 1.92 7.92 -9.31
CA ILE A 190 3.13 7.75 -8.49
C ILE A 190 3.04 8.62 -7.24
N VAL A 191 2.51 9.82 -7.35
CA VAL A 191 2.31 10.73 -6.19
C VAL A 191 1.29 10.14 -5.23
N MET A 192 0.21 9.55 -5.73
CA MET A 192 -0.79 8.86 -4.93
C MET A 192 -0.19 7.65 -4.21
N CYS A 193 0.68 6.89 -4.87
CA CYS A 193 1.46 5.84 -4.22
C CYS A 193 2.34 6.37 -3.09
N TYR A 194 3.10 7.45 -3.32
CA TYR A 194 3.94 8.04 -2.27
C TYR A 194 3.10 8.53 -1.09
N ALA A 195 1.94 9.11 -1.38
CA ALA A 195 1.01 9.57 -0.37
C ALA A 195 0.47 8.44 0.48
N GLY A 196 0.00 7.36 -0.15
CA GLY A 196 -0.43 6.17 0.56
C GLY A 196 0.68 5.55 1.41
N LEU A 197 1.89 5.42 0.85
CA LEU A 197 3.06 4.92 1.58
C LEU A 197 3.38 5.77 2.81
N CYS A 198 3.51 7.09 2.67
CA CYS A 198 3.78 7.99 3.79
C CYS A 198 2.69 7.94 4.86
N TYR A 199 1.45 7.64 4.48
CA TYR A 199 0.34 7.47 5.42
C TYR A 199 0.43 6.16 6.22
N ILE A 200 0.78 5.04 5.59
CA ILE A 200 0.79 3.72 6.25
C ILE A 200 2.14 3.34 6.87
N ALA A 201 3.24 3.96 6.46
CA ALA A 201 4.58 3.62 6.95
C ALA A 201 4.73 3.78 8.48
N PRO A 202 4.25 4.88 9.10
CA PRO A 202 4.32 5.04 10.56
C PRO A 202 3.56 3.93 11.30
N LEU A 203 2.49 3.41 10.70
CA LEU A 203 1.66 2.33 11.24
C LEU A 203 2.41 0.99 11.23
N THR A 204 3.35 0.84 10.29
CA THR A 204 4.16 -0.36 10.11
C THR A 204 5.38 -0.34 11.03
N GLY A 205 6.03 0.82 11.20
CA GLY A 205 7.18 1.00 12.09
C GLY A 205 6.86 0.67 13.56
N ALA A 206 5.67 1.02 14.03
CA ALA A 206 5.19 0.66 15.37
C ALA A 206 5.03 -0.86 15.59
N ARG A 207 4.82 -1.63 14.52
CA ARG A 207 4.63 -3.10 14.56
C ARG A 207 5.93 -3.89 14.50
N ALA A 208 6.97 -3.34 13.87
CA ALA A 208 8.30 -3.97 13.79
C ALA A 208 9.04 -4.01 15.14
N MET A 209 8.63 -3.17 16.09
CA MET A 209 9.13 -3.15 17.47
C MET A 209 8.46 -4.22 18.36
N ALA A 210 7.43 -4.93 17.87
CA ALA A 210 6.81 -6.04 18.59
C ALA A 210 7.56 -7.35 18.29
N PRO A 211 7.66 -8.29 19.25
CA PRO A 211 8.34 -9.57 19.03
C PRO A 211 7.72 -10.29 17.82
N PRO A 212 8.54 -10.97 17.00
CA PRO A 212 8.08 -11.63 15.79
C PRO A 212 7.01 -12.65 16.15
N LYS A 213 5.74 -12.36 15.80
CA LYS A 213 4.73 -13.40 15.73
C LYS A 213 5.04 -14.23 14.50
N GLU A 214 4.97 -15.56 14.61
CA GLU A 214 5.04 -16.45 13.44
C GLU A 214 3.96 -16.03 12.45
N TYR A 215 4.38 -15.33 11.38
CA TYR A 215 3.53 -15.04 10.27
C TYR A 215 3.39 -16.33 9.48
N GLY A 216 2.46 -17.19 9.92
CA GLY A 216 2.16 -18.45 9.23
C GLY A 216 1.92 -18.20 7.75
N GLU A 217 2.32 -19.16 6.91
CA GLU A 217 2.36 -19.09 5.45
C GLU A 217 1.13 -18.41 4.82
N SER A 218 1.34 -17.58 3.81
CA SER A 218 0.28 -16.87 3.08
C SER A 218 -0.75 -17.89 2.53
N ARG A 219 -2.01 -17.76 2.94
CA ARG A 219 -3.16 -18.58 2.48
C ARG A 219 -4.38 -17.68 2.26
N PRO A 220 -5.30 -18.04 1.35
CA PRO A 220 -6.57 -17.32 1.15
C PRO A 220 -7.30 -17.07 2.47
N ILE A 221 -7.98 -15.91 2.57
CA ILE A 221 -8.94 -15.68 3.67
C ILE A 221 -10.06 -16.69 3.48
N GLU A 222 -10.30 -17.52 4.50
CA GLU A 222 -11.35 -18.53 4.43
C GLU A 222 -12.71 -17.92 4.81
N PRO A 223 -13.82 -18.41 4.22
CA PRO A 223 -15.16 -18.03 4.67
C PRO A 223 -15.31 -18.31 6.19
N GLY A 224 -15.77 -17.32 6.96
CA GLY A 224 -15.88 -17.41 8.42
C GLY A 224 -14.60 -17.10 9.21
N GLU A 225 -13.55 -16.60 8.55
CA GLU A 225 -12.32 -16.12 9.21
C GLU A 225 -12.48 -14.68 9.71
N THR A 226 -12.36 -14.50 11.03
CA THR A 226 -12.34 -13.18 11.67
C THR A 226 -10.94 -12.58 11.59
N VAL A 227 -10.82 -11.42 10.97
CA VAL A 227 -9.58 -10.62 10.91
C VAL A 227 -9.64 -9.52 11.97
N VAL A 228 -8.76 -9.59 12.96
CA VAL A 228 -8.63 -8.54 13.98
C VAL A 228 -7.69 -7.48 13.44
N VAL A 229 -8.20 -6.26 13.33
CA VAL A 229 -7.47 -5.09 12.86
C VAL A 229 -7.23 -4.15 14.05
N GLY A 230 -6.07 -3.50 14.11
CA GLY A 230 -5.78 -2.50 15.13
C GLY A 230 -6.42 -1.15 14.81
N PRO A 231 -6.36 -0.16 15.72
CA PRO A 231 -6.92 1.18 15.53
C PRO A 231 -6.39 1.92 14.29
N THR A 232 -5.24 1.48 13.77
CA THR A 232 -4.54 2.06 12.62
C THR A 232 -4.77 1.29 11.32
N GLY A 233 -5.60 0.25 11.29
CA GLY A 233 -5.86 -0.49 10.06
C GLY A 233 -4.87 -1.62 9.79
N VAL A 234 -3.98 -1.90 10.73
CA VAL A 234 -3.00 -2.97 10.63
C VAL A 234 -3.58 -4.28 11.18
N VAL A 235 -3.46 -5.37 10.44
CA VAL A 235 -3.93 -6.70 10.90
C VAL A 235 -3.13 -7.15 12.13
N LEU A 236 -3.80 -7.43 13.24
CA LEU A 236 -3.19 -7.90 14.49
C LEU A 236 -3.23 -9.42 14.65
N SER A 237 -4.34 -10.05 14.27
CA SER A 237 -4.52 -11.52 14.30
C SER A 237 -5.64 -11.97 13.36
N ARG A 238 -5.73 -13.28 13.15
CA ARG A 238 -6.81 -13.93 12.39
C ARG A 238 -7.24 -15.21 13.09
N HIS A 239 -8.54 -15.48 13.16
CA HIS A 239 -9.10 -16.65 13.85
C HIS A 239 -10.27 -17.22 13.04
N LYS A 240 -10.43 -18.54 12.99
CA LYS A 240 -11.65 -19.15 12.48
C LYS A 240 -12.76 -19.01 13.53
N GLU A 241 -13.99 -18.79 13.08
CA GLU A 241 -15.17 -18.86 13.94
C GLU A 241 -15.15 -20.16 14.78
N GLY A 242 -15.31 -20.03 16.10
CA GLY A 242 -15.28 -21.16 17.04
C GLY A 242 -13.90 -21.51 17.63
N THR A 243 -12.80 -20.90 17.17
CA THR A 243 -11.49 -21.03 17.84
C THR A 243 -11.44 -20.06 19.01
N ARG A 244 -11.30 -20.55 20.25
CA ARG A 244 -11.15 -19.70 21.45
C ARG A 244 -10.06 -18.65 21.22
N VAL A 245 -10.44 -17.38 21.27
CA VAL A 245 -9.49 -16.27 21.35
C VAL A 245 -8.83 -16.39 22.71
N ALA A 246 -7.53 -16.66 22.76
CA ALA A 246 -6.78 -16.49 24.00
C ALA A 246 -6.93 -15.01 24.39
N GLU A 247 -7.52 -14.75 25.57
CA GLU A 247 -7.70 -13.38 26.04
C GLU A 247 -6.36 -12.63 25.99
N PRO A 248 -6.33 -11.35 25.56
CA PRO A 248 -5.13 -10.55 25.66
C PRO A 248 -4.68 -10.51 27.12
N TRP A 249 -3.45 -10.91 27.38
CA TRP A 249 -2.84 -11.01 28.71
C TRP A 249 -2.50 -9.66 29.37
N MET A 250 -3.01 -8.55 28.83
CA MET A 250 -2.87 -7.23 29.44
C MET A 250 -4.23 -6.53 29.51
N ARG A 251 -4.65 -6.26 30.74
CA ARG A 251 -5.69 -5.30 31.11
C ARG A 251 -5.04 -3.95 31.42
#